data_AF-A0A6L7WAE7-F1
#
_entry.id   AF-A0A6L7WAE7-F1
#
_cell.length_a   1.000
_cell.length_b   1.000
_cell.length_c   1.000
_cell.angle_alpha   90.00
_cell.angle_beta   90.00
_cell.angle_gamma   90.00
#
_symmetry.space_group_name_H-M   'P 1'
#
loop_
_entity.id
_entity.type
_entity.pdbx_description
1 polymer ?
#
loop_
_entity_poly.entity_id
_entity_poly.type
_entity_poly.pdbx_seq_one_letter_code
_entity_poly.pdbx_strand_id
1 'polypeptide(L)'
;MKLVYGTSCRDLSEQNVRYLQIYADPQLDNSEELIAKMSDFIQNLPDNPRFWETLKEHRETINESFVHDRTPQQSLNQEVSRAIYKSPIRKGGFDAVTNDEVRAFLEKFFVPQNMIMIFIGPKDHITEILNTHLPEVDIRVHNVKELIE
;
A
#
# COMPACT_ATOMS: atom_id res chain seq x y z
N MET A 1 -18.56 7.64 3.04
CA MET A 1 -17.65 8.69 2.52
C MET A 1 -16.45 8.00 1.86
N LYS A 2 -16.03 8.41 0.66
CA LYS A 2 -14.85 7.79 0.00
C LYS A 2 -13.61 8.56 0.46
N LEU A 3 -12.63 7.84 1.03
CA LEU A 3 -11.39 8.43 1.56
C LEU A 3 -10.44 8.93 0.46
N VAL A 4 -10.50 8.30 -0.72
CA VAL A 4 -9.55 8.46 -1.83
C VAL A 4 -10.27 8.52 -3.17
N TYR A 5 -9.72 9.25 -4.14
CA TYR A 5 -10.11 9.16 -5.56
C TYR A 5 -9.66 7.83 -6.18
N GLY A 6 -8.52 7.31 -5.75
CA GLY A 6 -8.01 6.01 -6.19
C GLY A 6 -6.84 5.52 -5.34
N THR A 7 -6.64 4.21 -5.34
CA THR A 7 -5.48 3.54 -4.75
C THR A 7 -4.93 2.51 -5.72
N SER A 8 -3.61 2.31 -5.71
CA SER A 8 -2.96 1.22 -6.43
C SER A 8 -1.73 0.72 -5.69
N CYS A 9 -1.37 -0.54 -5.90
CA CYS A 9 -0.14 -1.13 -5.40
C CYS A 9 0.62 -1.79 -6.55
N ARG A 10 1.90 -1.49 -6.68
CA ARG A 10 2.75 -1.97 -7.78
C ARG A 10 4.04 -2.53 -7.22
N ASP A 11 4.37 -3.74 -7.65
CA ASP A 11 5.70 -4.31 -7.51
C ASP A 11 6.53 -3.90 -8.74
N LEU A 12 7.57 -3.12 -8.50
CA LEU A 12 8.42 -2.53 -9.54
C LEU A 12 9.85 -3.01 -9.36
N SER A 13 10.52 -3.24 -10.48
CA SER A 13 11.94 -3.59 -10.53
C SER A 13 12.64 -2.61 -11.45
N GLU A 14 13.51 -1.77 -10.89
CA GLU A 14 14.33 -0.84 -11.64
C GLU A 14 15.80 -1.17 -11.41
N GLN A 15 16.51 -1.46 -12.50
CA GLN A 15 17.91 -1.88 -12.48
C GLN A 15 18.12 -3.09 -11.55
N ASN A 16 18.65 -2.86 -10.34
CA ASN A 16 18.96 -3.86 -9.32
C ASN A 16 18.12 -3.69 -8.03
N VAL A 17 17.14 -2.79 -8.04
CA VAL A 17 16.28 -2.50 -6.88
C VAL A 17 14.85 -2.96 -7.19
N ARG A 18 14.27 -3.72 -6.27
CA ARG A 18 12.85 -4.07 -6.28
C ARG A 18 12.17 -3.34 -5.13
N TYR A 19 11.09 -2.64 -5.44
CA TYR A 19 10.33 -1.89 -4.44
C TYR A 19 8.83 -2.06 -4.68
N LEU A 20 8.08 -2.00 -3.58
CA LEU A 20 6.64 -1.99 -3.58
C LEU A 20 6.18 -0.54 -3.44
N GLN A 21 5.41 -0.05 -4.42
CA GLN A 21 4.85 1.29 -4.39
C GLN A 21 3.36 1.22 -4.11
N ILE A 22 2.92 1.88 -3.05
CA ILE A 22 1.50 2.17 -2.81
C ILE A 22 1.23 3.62 -3.17
N TYR A 23 0.27 3.86 -4.05
CA TYR A 23 -0.22 5.18 -4.41
C TYR A 23 -1.64 5.36 -3.88
N ALA A 24 -1.90 6.50 -3.26
CA ALA A 24 -3.22 6.90 -2.78
C ALA A 24 -3.41 8.40 -3.01
N ASP A 25 -4.55 8.77 -3.60
CA ASP A 25 -4.94 10.17 -3.83
C ASP A 25 -6.12 10.53 -2.91
N PRO A 26 -5.92 11.30 -1.83
CA PRO A 26 -6.99 11.64 -0.89
C PRO A 26 -8.06 12.51 -1.56
N GLN A 27 -9.33 12.30 -1.21
CA GLN A 27 -10.34 13.34 -1.43
C GLN A 27 -10.06 14.54 -0.52
N LEU A 28 -10.38 15.75 -0.98
CA LEU A 28 -10.15 17.01 -0.24
C LEU A 28 -10.54 16.87 1.25
N ASP A 29 -9.67 17.37 2.13
CA ASP A 29 -9.77 17.35 3.60
C ASP A 29 -9.58 15.99 4.29
N ASN A 30 -9.31 14.89 3.57
CA ASN A 30 -9.09 13.55 4.18
C ASN A 30 -7.62 13.14 4.29
N SER A 31 -6.68 14.05 4.04
CA SER A 31 -5.24 13.75 4.03
C SER A 31 -4.74 13.18 5.36
N GLU A 32 -5.20 13.73 6.48
CA GLU A 32 -4.83 13.26 7.82
C GLU A 32 -5.34 11.84 8.08
N GLU A 33 -6.64 11.60 7.85
CA GLU A 33 -7.25 10.28 8.04
C GLU A 33 -6.60 9.23 7.12
N LEU A 34 -6.25 9.61 5.89
CA LEU A 34 -5.53 8.74 4.96
C LEU A 34 -4.12 8.41 5.45
N ILE A 35 -3.35 9.41 5.89
CA ILE A 35 -1.98 9.22 6.38
C ILE A 35 -1.97 8.28 7.59
N ALA A 36 -2.85 8.52 8.56
CA ALA A 36 -2.99 7.67 9.75
C ALA A 36 -3.33 6.23 9.35
N LYS A 37 -4.36 6.03 8.51
CA LYS A 37 -4.79 4.69 8.08
C LYS A 37 -3.74 3.96 7.24
N MET A 38 -2.99 4.67 6.41
CA MET A 38 -1.91 4.07 5.62
C MET A 38 -0.75 3.63 6.50
N SER A 39 -0.38 4.41 7.51
CA SER A 39 0.63 4.03 8.50
C SER A 39 0.22 2.77 9.26
N ASP A 40 -0.99 2.76 9.82
CA ASP A 40 -1.53 1.60 10.55
C ASP A 40 -1.59 0.35 9.67
N PHE A 41 -2.05 0.51 8.44
CA PHE A 41 -2.13 -0.57 7.47
C PHE A 41 -0.75 -1.19 7.24
N ILE A 42 0.24 -0.34 6.98
CA ILE A 42 1.60 -0.73 6.67
C ILE A 42 2.26 -1.48 7.85
N GLN A 43 2.11 -0.95 9.07
CA GLN A 43 2.76 -1.53 10.26
C GLN A 43 2.15 -2.89 10.63
N ASN A 44 0.86 -3.06 10.40
CA ASN A 44 0.13 -4.23 10.89
C ASN A 44 -0.23 -5.24 9.80
N LEU A 45 0.13 -5.00 8.53
CA LEU A 45 -0.33 -5.83 7.42
C LEU A 45 -0.03 -7.33 7.57
N PRO A 46 1.18 -7.75 7.99
CA PRO A 46 1.50 -9.18 8.16
C PRO A 46 0.58 -9.89 9.15
N ASP A 47 0.11 -9.17 10.17
CA ASP A 47 -0.70 -9.70 11.26
C ASP A 47 -2.17 -9.28 11.16
N ASN A 48 -2.56 -8.58 10.10
CA ASN A 48 -3.93 -8.09 9.93
C ASN A 48 -4.87 -9.23 9.51
N PRO A 49 -5.80 -9.68 10.38
CA PRO A 49 -6.68 -10.81 10.07
C PRO A 49 -7.58 -10.52 8.86
N ARG A 50 -8.00 -9.26 8.67
CA ARG A 50 -8.85 -8.86 7.56
C ARG A 50 -8.14 -8.95 6.21
N PHE A 51 -6.82 -8.71 6.19
CA PHE A 51 -6.01 -8.92 5.00
C PHE A 51 -5.99 -10.41 4.62
N TRP A 52 -5.75 -11.30 5.58
CA TRP A 52 -5.74 -12.75 5.34
C TRP A 52 -7.10 -13.31 4.93
N GLU A 53 -8.20 -12.79 5.50
CA GLU A 53 -9.56 -13.08 5.03
C GLU A 53 -9.74 -12.65 3.57
N THR A 54 -9.37 -11.41 3.23
CA THR A 54 -9.48 -10.90 1.86
C THR A 54 -8.64 -11.73 0.88
N LEU A 55 -7.45 -12.18 1.32
CA LEU A 55 -6.58 -13.04 0.52
C LEU A 55 -7.23 -14.41 0.25
N LYS A 56 -7.84 -15.00 1.27
CA LYS A 56 -8.58 -16.26 1.15
C LYS A 56 -9.78 -16.10 0.22
N GLU A 57 -10.60 -15.07 0.44
CA GLU A 57 -11.74 -14.73 -0.44
C GLU A 57 -11.26 -14.56 -1.89
N HIS A 58 -10.13 -13.86 -2.10
CA HIS A 58 -9.62 -13.64 -3.45
C HIS A 58 -9.17 -14.95 -4.11
N ARG A 59 -8.52 -15.86 -3.38
CA ARG A 59 -8.18 -17.20 -3.89
C ARG A 59 -9.43 -18.00 -4.29
N GLU A 60 -10.51 -17.90 -3.52
CA GLU A 60 -11.77 -18.61 -3.77
C GLU A 60 -12.60 -17.99 -4.92
N THR A 61 -12.53 -16.67 -5.11
CA THR A 61 -13.41 -15.90 -6.03
C THR A 61 -12.80 -15.56 -7.38
N ILE A 62 -11.57 -15.99 -7.72
CA ILE A 62 -10.97 -15.75 -9.05
C ILE A 62 -11.79 -16.39 -10.21
N ASN A 63 -12.84 -17.18 -9.91
CA ASN A 63 -13.82 -17.68 -10.88
C ASN A 63 -15.10 -16.84 -11.07
N GLU A 64 -15.35 -15.79 -10.28
CA GLU A 64 -16.60 -15.02 -10.38
C GLU A 64 -16.35 -13.52 -10.53
N SER A 65 -17.08 -12.93 -11.47
CA SER A 65 -17.02 -11.53 -11.91
C SER A 65 -16.91 -10.52 -10.77
N PHE A 66 -15.97 -9.56 -10.94
CA PHE A 66 -15.65 -8.48 -10.03
C PHE A 66 -16.89 -7.69 -9.56
N VAL A 67 -17.17 -7.71 -8.26
CA VAL A 67 -18.14 -6.80 -7.63
C VAL A 67 -17.61 -5.37 -7.72
N HIS A 68 -18.40 -4.48 -8.33
CA HIS A 68 -18.04 -3.10 -8.66
C HIS A 68 -18.05 -2.13 -7.47
N ASP A 69 -18.55 -2.53 -6.30
CA ASP A 69 -18.53 -1.72 -5.08
C ASP A 69 -17.60 -2.32 -4.03
N ARG A 70 -16.39 -1.75 -3.93
CA ARG A 70 -15.40 -2.11 -2.91
C ARG A 70 -15.05 -0.90 -2.06
N THR A 71 -14.84 -1.15 -0.78
CA THR A 71 -14.25 -0.15 0.12
C THR A 71 -12.79 0.11 -0.27
N PRO A 72 -12.23 1.31 0.01
CA PRO A 72 -10.82 1.60 -0.26
C PRO A 72 -9.85 0.56 0.33
N GLN A 73 -10.16 0.04 1.52
CA GLN A 73 -9.38 -1.01 2.19
C GLN A 73 -9.39 -2.33 1.40
N GLN A 74 -10.55 -2.76 0.92
CA GLN A 74 -10.67 -3.97 0.09
C GLN A 74 -9.91 -3.83 -1.23
N SER A 75 -9.98 -2.65 -1.85
CA SER A 75 -9.21 -2.35 -3.06
C SER A 75 -7.70 -2.43 -2.79
N LEU A 76 -7.22 -1.84 -1.70
CA LEU A 76 -5.79 -1.87 -1.33
C LEU A 76 -5.32 -3.30 -1.02
N ASN A 77 -6.08 -4.06 -0.23
CA ASN A 77 -5.77 -5.47 0.06
C ASN A 77 -5.62 -6.29 -1.22
N GLN A 78 -6.51 -6.07 -2.20
CA GLN A 78 -6.43 -6.76 -3.47
C GLN A 78 -5.23 -6.35 -4.32
N GLU A 79 -4.89 -5.07 -4.35
CA GLU A 79 -3.73 -4.60 -5.09
C GLU A 79 -2.43 -5.17 -4.50
N VAL A 80 -2.32 -5.24 -3.16
CA VAL A 80 -1.20 -5.93 -2.49
C VAL A 80 -1.18 -7.42 -2.82
N SER A 81 -2.34 -8.08 -2.76
CA SER A 81 -2.49 -9.48 -3.18
C SER A 81 -1.96 -9.67 -4.60
N ARG A 82 -2.43 -8.89 -5.57
CA ARG A 82 -1.96 -8.93 -6.97
C ARG A 82 -0.45 -8.73 -7.11
N ALA A 83 0.16 -7.83 -6.33
CA ALA A 83 1.60 -7.62 -6.33
C ALA A 83 2.36 -8.88 -5.88
N ILE A 84 1.88 -9.56 -4.84
CA ILE A 84 2.45 -10.83 -4.35
C ILE A 84 2.44 -11.91 -5.44
N TYR A 85 1.32 -12.06 -6.17
CA TYR A 85 1.16 -13.14 -7.16
C TYR A 85 1.80 -12.84 -8.53
N LYS A 86 2.13 -11.58 -8.84
CA LYS A 86 2.69 -11.21 -10.15
C LYS A 86 4.19 -11.52 -10.30
N SER A 87 4.93 -11.80 -9.23
CA SER A 87 6.39 -11.93 -9.33
C SER A 87 7.02 -12.86 -8.29
N PRO A 88 7.60 -14.01 -8.74
CA PRO A 88 7.69 -14.50 -10.12
C PRO A 88 6.37 -15.08 -10.64
N ILE A 89 6.13 -15.02 -11.95
CA ILE A 89 5.00 -15.73 -12.60
C ILE A 89 5.23 -17.24 -12.47
N ARG A 90 4.34 -17.96 -11.78
CA ARG A 90 4.50 -19.39 -11.49
C ARG A 90 3.57 -20.28 -12.31
N LYS A 91 4.07 -21.47 -12.63
CA LYS A 91 3.28 -22.56 -13.24
C LYS A 91 2.31 -23.08 -12.17
N GLY A 92 1.04 -22.65 -12.23
CA GLY A 92 0.02 -22.90 -11.19
C GLY A 92 -0.66 -21.62 -10.67
N GLY A 93 -0.22 -20.44 -11.10
CA GLY A 93 -0.92 -19.18 -10.81
C GLY A 93 -1.07 -18.92 -9.30
N PHE A 94 -2.27 -18.49 -8.89
CA PHE A 94 -2.59 -18.15 -7.51
C PHE A 94 -2.53 -19.33 -6.54
N ASP A 95 -2.85 -20.55 -7.01
CA ASP A 95 -2.91 -21.76 -6.17
C ASP A 95 -1.52 -22.27 -5.74
N ALA A 96 -0.47 -21.80 -6.41
CA ALA A 96 0.92 -22.21 -6.16
C ALA A 96 1.66 -21.34 -5.13
N VAL A 97 0.99 -20.35 -4.50
CA VAL A 97 1.61 -19.50 -3.49
C VAL A 97 1.09 -19.86 -2.10
N THR A 98 1.99 -20.25 -1.21
CA THR A 98 1.62 -20.64 0.16
C THR A 98 1.43 -19.42 1.07
N ASN A 99 0.80 -19.62 2.24
CA ASN A 99 0.72 -18.56 3.25
C ASN A 99 2.11 -18.16 3.77
N ASP A 100 3.05 -19.10 3.86
CA ASP A 100 4.41 -18.80 4.32
C ASP A 100 5.14 -17.90 3.32
N GLU A 101 4.92 -18.11 2.02
CA GLU A 101 5.50 -17.24 0.98
C GLU A 101 4.88 -15.84 0.97
N VAL A 102 3.57 -15.73 1.22
CA VAL A 102 2.91 -14.44 1.41
C VAL A 102 3.49 -13.73 2.62
N ARG A 103 3.64 -14.44 3.75
CA ARG A 103 4.22 -13.88 4.98
C ARG A 103 5.65 -13.40 4.74
N ALA A 104 6.49 -14.23 4.11
CA ALA A 104 7.87 -13.86 3.76
C ALA A 104 7.93 -12.64 2.83
N PHE A 105 6.98 -12.49 1.90
CA PHE A 105 6.88 -11.28 1.08
C PHE A 105 6.53 -10.06 1.94
N LEU A 106 5.53 -10.16 2.81
CA LEU A 106 5.10 -9.06 3.67
C LEU A 106 6.23 -8.63 4.62
N GLU A 107 6.90 -9.58 5.28
CA GLU A 107 8.05 -9.32 6.16
C GLU A 107 9.24 -8.69 5.42
N LYS A 108 9.37 -8.94 4.12
CA LYS A 108 10.43 -8.34 3.30
C LYS A 108 10.12 -6.90 2.88
N PHE A 109 8.87 -6.59 2.53
CA PHE A 109 8.50 -5.34 1.87
C PHE A 109 7.72 -4.35 2.76
N PHE A 110 7.05 -4.82 3.81
CA PHE A 110 6.31 -3.98 4.76
C PHE A 110 7.11 -3.80 6.05
N VAL A 111 8.31 -3.22 5.91
CA VAL A 111 9.23 -2.93 7.02
C VAL A 111 9.22 -1.43 7.29
N PRO A 112 8.59 -0.94 8.38
CA PRO A 112 8.48 0.49 8.76
C PRO A 112 9.74 1.31 8.51
N GLN A 113 10.89 0.76 8.91
CA GLN A 113 12.18 1.44 8.88
C GLN A 113 12.75 1.63 7.46
N ASN A 114 12.25 0.88 6.47
CA ASN A 114 12.73 0.92 5.09
C ASN A 114 11.76 1.67 4.15
N MET A 115 10.68 2.26 4.68
CA MET A 115 9.69 2.92 3.85
C MET A 115 10.00 4.39 3.61
N ILE A 116 9.79 4.78 2.35
CA ILE A 116 9.88 6.16 1.90
C ILE A 116 8.44 6.59 1.58
N MET A 117 7.98 7.63 2.26
CA MET A 117 6.68 8.24 2.00
C MET A 117 6.89 9.57 1.30
N ILE A 118 6.19 9.77 0.18
CA ILE A 118 6.25 11.00 -0.60
C ILE A 118 4.88 11.65 -0.54
N PHE A 119 4.83 12.87 0.00
CA PHE A 119 3.61 13.66 0.11
C PHE A 119 3.74 14.91 -0.77
N ILE A 120 2.69 15.21 -1.52
CA ILE A 120 2.65 16.38 -2.41
C ILE A 120 1.48 17.25 -1.96
N GLY A 121 1.76 18.47 -1.51
CA GLY A 121 0.73 19.39 -1.04
C GLY A 121 1.28 20.54 -0.19
N PRO A 122 0.42 21.23 0.58
CA PRO A 122 0.84 22.32 1.45
C PRO A 122 1.78 21.82 2.54
N LYS A 123 3.05 22.25 2.46
CA LYS A 123 4.15 21.84 3.34
C LYS A 123 3.76 21.87 4.83
N ASP A 124 3.27 23.01 5.31
CA ASP A 124 3.06 23.21 6.74
C ASP A 124 1.96 22.28 7.28
N HIS A 125 0.89 22.09 6.52
CA HIS A 125 -0.20 21.18 6.87
C HIS A 125 0.24 19.71 6.89
N ILE A 126 1.01 19.26 5.89
CA ILE A 126 1.53 17.89 5.86
C ILE A 126 2.50 17.66 7.02
N THR A 127 3.38 18.63 7.29
CA THR A 127 4.38 18.51 8.37
C THR A 127 3.70 18.42 9.74
N GLU A 128 2.62 19.17 9.96
CA GLU A 128 1.80 19.09 11.18
C GLU A 128 1.19 17.69 11.37
N ILE A 129 0.60 17.12 10.31
CA ILE A 129 0.03 15.76 10.34
C ILE A 129 1.12 14.74 10.66
N LEU A 130 2.28 14.81 9.98
CA LEU A 130 3.37 13.86 10.20
C LEU A 130 3.93 13.94 11.62
N ASN A 131 4.13 15.15 12.17
CA ASN A 131 4.56 15.29 13.56
C ASN A 131 3.53 14.75 14.58
N THR A 132 2.25 14.73 14.22
CA THR A 132 1.18 14.23 15.09
C THR A 132 1.10 12.70 15.08
N HIS A 133 1.16 12.08 13.90
CA HIS A 133 0.89 10.65 13.74
C HIS A 133 2.14 9.79 13.56
N LEU A 134 3.27 10.41 13.22
CA LEU A 134 4.53 9.75 12.85
C LEU A 134 5.75 10.57 13.35
N PRO A 135 5.83 10.93 14.65
CA PRO A 135 6.88 11.82 15.16
C PRO A 135 8.31 11.27 15.02
N GLU A 136 8.46 9.97 14.78
CA GLU A 136 9.74 9.28 14.65
C GLU A 136 10.38 9.36 13.25
N VAL A 137 9.68 9.90 12.24
CA VAL A 137 10.15 9.89 10.85
C VAL A 137 11.10 11.05 10.54
N ASP A 138 12.14 10.79 9.74
CA ASP A 138 13.00 11.85 9.18
C ASP A 138 12.25 12.59 8.06
N ILE A 139 11.89 13.86 8.30
CA ILE A 139 11.14 14.68 7.34
C ILE A 139 12.12 15.52 6.51
N ARG A 140 12.10 15.32 5.19
CA ARG A 140 12.83 16.13 4.21
C ARG A 140 11.87 16.88 3.31
N VAL A 141 12.05 18.20 3.23
CA VAL A 141 11.17 19.09 2.47
C VAL A 141 11.92 19.63 1.26
N HIS A 142 11.30 19.48 0.09
CA HIS A 142 11.82 19.98 -1.18
C HIS A 142 10.77 20.84 -1.88
N ASN A 143 11.21 21.87 -2.61
CA ASN A 143 10.30 22.62 -3.47
C ASN A 143 10.02 21.80 -4.72
N VAL A 144 8.73 21.59 -5.04
CA VAL A 144 8.32 20.83 -6.23
C VAL A 144 8.92 21.41 -7.52
N LYS A 145 9.11 22.74 -7.60
CA LYS A 145 9.72 23.38 -8.77
C LYS A 145 11.16 22.94 -9.00
N GLU A 146 11.92 22.70 -7.94
CA GLU A 146 13.33 22.29 -8.02
C GLU A 146 13.50 20.82 -8.43
N LEU A 147 12.41 20.03 -8.42
CA LEU A 147 12.41 18.60 -8.78
C LEU A 147 11.96 18.33 -10.22
N ILE A 148 11.39 19.33 -10.89
CA ILE A 148 10.81 19.23 -12.24
C ILE A 148 11.72 19.92 -13.29
N GLU A 149 12.68 20.74 -12.85
CA GLU A 149 13.72 21.37 -13.68
C GLU A 149 15.00 20.52 -13.73
#